data_AF-A0A2N7HRN8-F1
#
_entry.id   AF-A0A2N7HRN8-F1
#
_cell.length_a   1.000
_cell.length_b   1.000
_cell.length_c   1.000
_cell.angle_alpha   90.00
_cell.angle_beta   90.00
_cell.angle_gamma   90.00
#
_symmetry.space_group_name_H-M   'P 1'
#
loop_
_entity.id
_entity.type
_entity.pdbx_description
1 polymer ?
#
loop_
_entity_poly.entity_id
_entity_poly.type
_entity_poly.pdbx_seq_one_letter_code
_entity_poly.pdbx_strand_id
1 'polypeptide(L)' 'MTIRINLDIMMAKRKMRLKTLAQEVGITEANLSVLKNGKAKAVRLSTLDKLCEVLECQPGDILEFEANVHQESVTAE' A
#
# COMPACT_ATOMS: atom_id res chain seq x y z
N MET A 1 13.00 3.84 1.05
CA MET A 1 11.95 4.39 1.92
C MET A 1 11.64 3.32 2.96
N THR A 2 11.38 3.73 4.20
CA THR A 2 11.13 2.82 5.34
C THR A 2 9.64 2.45 5.47
N ILE A 3 8.77 3.02 4.63
CA ILE A 3 7.35 2.68 4.57
C ILE A 3 7.10 1.82 3.33
N ARG A 4 6.65 0.58 3.56
CA ARG A 4 6.18 -0.34 2.54
C ARG A 4 4.68 -0.16 2.33
N ILE A 5 4.26 -0.28 1.07
CA ILE A 5 2.85 -0.18 0.68
C ILE A 5 2.34 -1.56 0.27
N ASN A 6 1.37 -2.09 1.01
CA ASN A 6 0.78 -3.43 0.88
C ASN A 6 -0.56 -3.43 0.12
N LEU A 7 -0.78 -2.42 -0.72
CA LEU A 7 -2.05 -2.25 -1.43
C LEU A 7 -2.35 -3.41 -2.38
N ASP A 8 -1.35 -4.00 -3.01
CA ASP A 8 -1.50 -5.19 -3.86
C ASP A 8 -2.04 -6.40 -3.09
N ILE A 9 -1.55 -6.63 -1.87
CA ILE A 9 -2.03 -7.67 -0.96
C ILE A 9 -3.50 -7.42 -0.62
N MET A 10 -3.87 -6.18 -0.28
CA MET A 10 -5.24 -5.83 0.07
C MET A 10 -6.20 -5.99 -1.11
N MET A 11 -5.79 -5.59 -2.32
CA MET A 11 -6.55 -5.83 -3.53
C MET A 11 -6.76 -7.34 -3.78
N ALA A 12 -5.73 -8.16 -3.61
CA ALA A 12 -5.83 -9.61 -3.79
C ALA A 12 -6.79 -10.24 -2.76
N LYS A 13 -6.68 -9.86 -1.49
CA LYS A 13 -7.58 -10.32 -0.41
C LYS A 13 -9.06 -10.00 -0.71
N ARG A 14 -9.34 -8.89 -1.40
CA ARG A 14 -10.70 -8.46 -1.77
C ARG A 14 -11.10 -8.86 -3.20
N LYS A 15 -10.25 -9.60 -3.92
CA LYS A 15 -10.45 -9.97 -5.35
C LYS A 15 -10.74 -8.76 -6.24
N MET A 16 -10.15 -7.60 -5.90
CA MET A 16 -10.44 -6.33 -6.56
C MET A 16 -9.43 -6.03 -7.65
N ARG A 17 -9.92 -5.59 -8.82
CA ARG A 17 -9.08 -5.17 -9.95
C ARG A 17 -8.64 -3.71 -9.80
N LEU A 18 -7.45 -3.38 -10.31
CA LEU A 18 -6.88 -2.03 -10.25
C LEU A 18 -7.82 -0.98 -10.85
N LYS A 19 -8.34 -1.25 -12.04
CA LYS A 19 -9.27 -0.36 -12.74
C LYS A 19 -10.52 -0.04 -11.91
N THR A 20 -11.14 -1.06 -11.32
CA THR A 20 -12.32 -0.91 -10.47
C THR A 20 -11.99 -0.09 -9.23
N LEU A 21 -10.91 -0.42 -8.53
CA LEU A 21 -10.50 0.32 -7.33
C LEU A 21 -10.19 1.80 -7.64
N ALA A 22 -9.57 2.08 -8.79
CA ALA A 22 -9.27 3.45 -9.21
C ALA A 22 -10.56 4.27 -9.42
N GLN A 23 -11.58 3.65 -10.01
CA GLN A 23 -12.91 4.27 -10.20
C GLN A 23 -13.59 4.55 -8.86
N GLU A 24 -13.67 3.56 -7.96
CA GLU A 24 -14.31 3.70 -6.64
C GLU A 24 -13.62 4.76 -5.76
N VAL A 25 -12.28 4.78 -5.75
CA VAL A 25 -11.50 5.76 -4.97
C VAL A 25 -11.53 7.16 -5.61
N GLY A 26 -11.82 7.24 -6.91
CA GLY A 26 -11.85 8.49 -7.67
C GLY A 26 -10.45 9.03 -7.99
N ILE A 27 -9.51 8.15 -8.33
CA ILE A 27 -8.16 8.53 -8.81
C ILE A 27 -7.83 7.80 -10.12
N THR A 28 -6.81 8.26 -10.84
CA THR A 28 -6.40 7.60 -12.08
C THR A 28 -5.76 6.24 -11.81
N GLU A 29 -5.90 5.30 -12.75
CA GLU A 29 -5.21 4.00 -12.69
C GLU A 29 -3.69 4.17 -12.60
N ALA A 30 -3.13 5.21 -13.21
CA ALA A 30 -1.72 5.56 -13.11
C ALA A 30 -1.30 5.92 -11.68
N ASN A 31 -2.05 6.79 -10.99
CA ASN A 31 -1.77 7.16 -9.60
C ASN A 31 -1.91 5.96 -8.66
N LEU A 32 -2.96 5.15 -8.86
CA LEU A 32 -3.17 3.93 -8.06
C LEU A 32 -2.05 2.91 -8.32
N SER A 33 -1.56 2.78 -9.56
CA SER A 33 -0.42 1.92 -9.90
C SER A 33 0.88 2.38 -9.24
N VAL A 34 1.14 3.68 -9.20
CA VAL A 34 2.30 4.25 -8.49
C VAL A 34 2.22 3.92 -7.00
N LEU A 35 1.04 4.04 -6.40
CA LEU A 35 0.80 3.68 -4.99
C LEU A 35 0.99 2.17 -4.76
N LYS A 36 0.33 1.33 -5.57
CA LYS A 36 0.40 -0.14 -5.49
C LYS A 36 1.83 -0.66 -5.54
N ASN A 37 2.67 -0.08 -6.41
CA ASN A 37 4.04 -0.55 -6.62
C ASN A 37 5.05 0.09 -5.65
N GLY A 38 4.59 0.78 -4.58
CA GLY A 38 5.48 1.40 -3.59
C GLY A 38 6.30 2.58 -4.10
N LYS A 39 5.95 3.15 -5.26
CA LYS A 39 6.69 4.26 -5.89
C LYS A 39 6.16 5.65 -5.49
N ALA A 40 5.05 5.69 -4.75
CA ALA A 40 4.47 6.93 -4.28
C ALA A 40 5.38 7.62 -3.25
N LYS A 41 5.57 8.93 -3.40
CA LYS A 41 6.29 9.76 -2.42
C LYS A 41 5.39 10.29 -1.31
N ALA A 42 4.10 10.40 -1.59
CA ALA A 42 3.08 10.87 -0.68
C ALA A 42 1.73 10.26 -1.07
N VAL A 43 0.85 10.12 -0.08
CA VAL A 43 -0.56 9.77 -0.26
C VAL A 43 -1.39 10.79 0.53
N ARG A 44 -2.48 11.28 -0.07
CA ARG A 44 -3.42 12.15 0.67
C ARG A 44 -4.21 11.27 1.64
N LEU A 45 -4.45 11.76 2.86
CA LEU A 45 -5.29 11.05 3.83
C LEU A 45 -6.67 10.74 3.26
N SER A 46 -7.29 11.67 2.52
CA SER A 46 -8.56 11.43 1.85
C SER A 46 -8.53 10.31 0.80
N THR A 47 -7.38 10.03 0.19
CA THR A 47 -7.21 8.87 -0.68
C THR A 47 -7.08 7.60 0.14
N LEU A 48 -6.36 7.65 1.27
CA LEU A 48 -6.21 6.52 2.19
C LEU A 48 -7.55 6.14 2.84
N ASP A 49 -8.36 7.11 3.24
CA ASP A 49 -9.70 6.91 3.81
C ASP A 49 -10.59 6.14 2.84
N LYS A 50 -10.67 6.59 1.58
CA LYS A 50 -11.45 5.91 0.53
C LYS A 50 -10.93 4.52 0.22
N LEU A 51 -9.60 4.32 0.22
CA LEU A 51 -9.02 3.00 0.06
C LEU A 51 -9.46 2.07 1.20
N CYS A 52 -9.45 2.57 2.43
CA CYS A 52 -9.87 1.82 3.61
C CYS A 52 -11.37 1.47 3.56
N GLU A 53 -12.21 2.41 3.13
CA GLU A 53 -13.65 2.21 2.94
C GLU A 53 -13.94 1.15 1.86
N VAL A 54 -13.39 1.32 0.65
CA VAL A 54 -13.65 0.43 -0.48
C VAL A 54 -13.06 -0.97 -0.27
N LEU A 55 -11.89 -1.06 0.37
CA LEU A 55 -11.23 -2.33 0.65
C LEU A 55 -11.60 -2.91 2.01
N GLU A 56 -12.49 -2.26 2.77
CA GLU A 56 -12.92 -2.68 4.11
C GLU A 56 -11.71 -3.06 5.00
N CYS A 57 -10.77 -2.15 5.15
CA CYS A 57 -9.50 -2.39 5.85
C CYS A 57 -9.05 -1.20 6.68
N GLN A 58 -7.98 -1.38 7.45
CA GLN A 58 -7.36 -0.32 8.24
C GLN A 58 -6.15 0.28 7.51
N PRO A 59 -5.76 1.53 7.80
CA PRO A 59 -4.56 2.14 7.24
C PRO A 59 -3.29 1.29 7.41
N GLY A 60 -3.16 0.60 8.55
CA GLY A 60 -2.03 -0.29 8.85
C GLY A 60 -1.97 -1.55 7.99
N ASP A 61 -3.08 -1.93 7.34
CA ASP A 61 -3.08 -3.02 6.35
C ASP A 61 -2.45 -2.58 5.02
N ILE A 62 -2.44 -1.27 4.74
CA ILE A 62 -1.91 -0.68 3.51
C ILE A 62 -0.50 -0.13 3.73
N LEU A 63 -0.22 0.48 4.88
CA LEU A 63 1.04 1.15 5.20
C LEU A 63 1.76 0.40 6.32
N GLU A 64 2.95 -0.09 6.02
CA GLU A 64 3.78 -0.85 6.95
C GLU A 64 5.12 -0.13 7.13
N PHE A 65 5.56 0.05 8.38
CA PHE A 65 6.90 0.54 8.66
C PHE A 65 7.87 -0.63 8.72
N GLU A 66 8.75 -0.74 7.74
CA GLU A 66 9.86 -1.69 7.74
C GLU A 66 11.06 -1.03 8.41
N ALA A 67 11.17 -1.19 9.73
CA ALA A 67 12.41 -0.83 10.42
C ALA A 67 13.57 -1.49 9.68
N ASN A 68 14.52 -0.71 9.15
CA ASN A 68 15.79 -1.22 8.66
C ASN A 68 16.54 -1.79 9.87
N VAL A 69 16.18 -3.01 10.28
CA VAL A 69 17.05 -3.84 11.08
C VAL A 69 18.15 -4.22 10.11
N HIS A 70 19.27 -3.51 10.12
CA HIS A 70 20.51 -4.11 9.67
C HIS A 70 20.66 -5.38 10.50
N GLN A 71 20.30 -6.51 9.90
CA GLN A 71 20.77 -7.80 10.38
C GLN A 71 22.28 -7.75 10.16
N GLU A 72 23.02 -7.27 11.16
CA GLU A 72 24.37 -7.74 11.38
C GLU A 72 24.22 -9.24 11.52
N SER A 73 24.48 -9.93 10.41
CA SER A 73 24.71 -11.35 10.38
C SER A 73 25.74 -11.63 11.45
N VAL A 74 25.31 -12.21 12.56
CA VAL A 74 26.18 -12.81 13.56
C VAL A 74 27.05 -13.80 12.78
N THR A 75 28.31 -13.44 12.56
CA THR A 75 29.36 -14.40 12.25
C THR A 75 29.42 -15.34 13.44
N ALA A 76 28.82 -16.52 13.29
CA ALA A 76 29.10 -17.64 14.16
C ALA A 76 30.40 -18.29 13.65
N GLU A 77 31.36 -18.39 14.57
CA GLU A 77 32.65 -19.09 14.46
C GLU A 77 32.54 -20.52 13.93
#